data_AF-A0A843UPJ9-F1
#
_entry.id   AF-A0A843UPJ9-F1
#
_cell.length_a   1.000
_cell.length_b   1.000
_cell.length_c   1.000
_cell.angle_alpha   90.00
_cell.angle_beta   90.00
_cell.angle_gamma   90.00
#
_symmetry.space_group_name_H-M   'P 1'
#
loop_
_entity.id
_entity.type
_entity.pdbx_description
1 polymer ?
#
loop_
_entity_poly.entity_id
_entity_poly.type
_entity_poly.pdbx_seq_one_letter_code
_entity_poly.pdbx_strand_id
1 'polypeptide(L)'
;YLWRNVLIDISDSFTCFDCLWFNLYTNLLSRSKVLLWIKEKNVFSKKYIFVPICLRGHWSLLILCHLGESEENSINPPVMFLYRFVFDIYVVEGRGEKEEGISSIPLLIPQVPQQGNGSECGFFALYYIYLFIQTAPHSFCLDGYPY
;
A
#
# COMPACT_ATOMS: atom_id res chain seq x y z
N TYR A 1 16.46 15.74 -17.85
CA TYR A 1 17.16 14.47 -18.10
C TYR A 1 17.44 13.69 -16.82
N LEU A 2 18.04 14.27 -15.77
CA LEU A 2 18.21 13.61 -14.45
C LEU A 2 16.90 13.11 -13.80
N TRP A 3 15.86 13.94 -13.75
CA TRP A 3 14.55 13.57 -13.18
C TRP A 3 13.88 12.39 -13.89
N ARG A 4 14.15 12.21 -15.18
CA ARG A 4 13.52 11.16 -15.98
C ARG A 4 14.08 9.79 -15.63
N ASN A 5 15.39 9.70 -15.36
CA ASN A 5 16.05 8.46 -14.98
C ASN A 5 15.75 8.08 -13.51
N VAL A 6 15.69 9.07 -12.60
CA VAL A 6 15.25 8.85 -11.21
C VAL A 6 13.80 8.35 -11.17
N LEU A 7 12.90 8.94 -11.97
CA LEU A 7 11.51 8.46 -12.08
C LEU A 7 11.39 7.09 -12.74
N ILE A 8 12.35 6.65 -13.55
CA ILE A 8 12.36 5.32 -14.19
C ILE A 8 12.75 4.24 -13.18
N ASP A 9 13.80 4.42 -12.38
CA ASP A 9 14.13 3.47 -11.30
C ASP A 9 13.06 3.44 -10.19
N ILE A 10 12.44 4.59 -9.90
CA ILE A 10 11.25 4.69 -9.04
C ILE A 10 10.04 3.98 -9.68
N SER A 11 9.91 3.95 -11.00
CA SER A 11 8.77 3.29 -11.66
C SER A 11 8.80 1.77 -11.51
N ASP A 12 9.99 1.17 -11.45
CA ASP A 12 10.10 -0.29 -11.36
C ASP A 12 9.85 -0.80 -9.95
N SER A 13 10.28 -0.07 -8.93
CA SER A 13 10.10 -0.47 -7.53
C SER A 13 8.74 -0.09 -6.94
N PHE A 14 8.04 0.88 -7.52
CA PHE A 14 6.81 1.43 -6.95
C PHE A 14 5.61 1.27 -7.89
N THR A 15 4.41 1.22 -7.32
CA THR A 15 3.16 1.45 -8.06
C THR A 15 2.17 2.21 -7.19
N CYS A 16 1.20 2.87 -7.81
CA CYS A 16 0.17 3.63 -7.11
C CYS A 16 -1.20 3.25 -7.66
N PHE A 17 -2.15 2.96 -6.77
CA PHE A 17 -3.53 2.72 -7.12
C PHE A 17 -4.30 4.02 -7.30
N ASP A 18 -5.36 3.95 -8.09
CA ASP A 18 -6.33 5.04 -8.10
C ASP A 18 -7.04 5.11 -6.74
N CYS A 19 -7.23 6.32 -6.23
CA CYS A 19 -7.83 6.58 -4.93
C CYS A 19 -9.24 6.04 -4.73
N LEU A 20 -9.95 5.74 -5.83
CA LEU A 20 -11.29 5.18 -5.82
C LEU A 20 -11.29 3.67 -5.72
N TRP A 21 -10.17 2.98 -6.00
CA TRP A 21 -10.14 1.52 -6.07
C TRP A 21 -10.53 0.86 -4.76
N PHE A 22 -10.04 1.34 -3.62
CA PHE A 22 -10.44 0.79 -2.33
C PHE A 22 -11.93 0.98 -2.08
N ASN A 23 -12.47 2.16 -2.37
CA ASN A 23 -13.91 2.44 -2.23
C ASN A 23 -14.74 1.51 -3.15
N LEU A 24 -14.34 1.36 -4.41
CA LEU A 24 -14.97 0.44 -5.36
C LEU A 24 -14.83 -1.03 -4.95
N TYR A 25 -13.72 -1.42 -4.32
CA TYR A 25 -13.51 -2.77 -3.82
C TYR A 25 -14.50 -3.13 -2.69
N THR A 26 -14.80 -2.17 -1.82
CA THR A 26 -15.78 -2.39 -0.74
C THR A 26 -17.20 -2.65 -1.28
N ASN A 27 -17.52 -2.16 -2.47
CA ASN A 27 -18.76 -2.48 -3.18
C ASN A 27 -18.67 -3.86 -3.87
N LEU A 28 -19.55 -4.79 -3.47
CA LEU A 28 -19.60 -6.16 -3.98
C LEU A 28 -19.76 -6.26 -5.50
N LEU A 29 -20.44 -5.30 -6.14
CA LEU A 29 -20.67 -5.31 -7.59
C LEU A 29 -19.42 -4.98 -8.40
N SER A 30 -18.52 -4.17 -7.84
CA SER A 30 -17.28 -3.74 -8.50
C SER A 30 -16.04 -4.48 -8.01
N ARG A 31 -16.12 -5.22 -6.90
CA ARG A 31 -14.99 -5.92 -6.26
C ARG A 31 -14.16 -6.74 -7.24
N SER A 32 -14.77 -7.66 -7.99
CA SER A 32 -14.05 -8.54 -8.92
C SER A 32 -13.34 -7.74 -10.02
N LYS A 33 -13.96 -6.65 -10.48
CA LYS A 33 -13.38 -5.77 -11.49
C LYS A 33 -12.14 -5.03 -10.96
N VAL A 34 -12.21 -4.53 -9.72
CA VAL A 34 -11.06 -3.89 -9.07
C VAL A 34 -9.91 -4.87 -8.87
N LEU A 35 -10.20 -6.11 -8.44
CA LEU A 35 -9.18 -7.13 -8.28
C LEU A 35 -8.50 -7.50 -9.61
N LEU A 36 -9.23 -7.50 -10.73
CA LEU A 36 -8.65 -7.66 -12.06
C LEU A 36 -7.72 -6.49 -12.43
N TRP A 37 -8.13 -5.24 -12.16
CA TRP A 37 -7.27 -4.08 -12.39
C TRP A 37 -6.00 -4.10 -11.53
N ILE A 38 -6.10 -4.57 -10.29
CA ILE A 38 -4.95 -4.75 -9.41
C ILE A 38 -4.00 -5.81 -9.98
N LYS A 39 -4.53 -6.95 -10.44
CA LYS A 39 -3.74 -7.99 -11.10
C LYS A 39 -2.97 -7.47 -12.30
N GLU A 40 -3.61 -6.66 -13.15
CA GLU A 40 -2.95 -6.04 -14.32
C GLU A 40 -1.77 -5.12 -13.95
N LYS A 41 -1.69 -4.64 -12.70
CA LYS A 41 -0.57 -3.81 -12.21
C LYS A 41 0.66 -4.61 -11.80
N ASN A 42 0.59 -5.95 -11.80
CA ASN A 42 1.71 -6.84 -11.41
C ASN A 42 2.31 -6.45 -10.04
N VAL A 43 1.45 -6.27 -9.03
CA VAL A 43 1.83 -5.61 -7.76
C VAL A 43 2.90 -6.36 -6.98
N PHE A 44 2.99 -7.67 -7.15
CA PHE A 44 4.02 -8.51 -6.52
C PHE A 44 5.43 -8.34 -7.12
N SER A 45 5.56 -7.68 -8.28
CA SER A 45 6.85 -7.27 -8.84
C SER A 45 7.36 -5.95 -8.24
N LYS A 46 6.54 -5.29 -7.43
CA LYS A 46 6.84 -3.97 -6.84
C LYS A 46 7.26 -4.16 -5.39
N LYS A 47 8.24 -3.36 -4.96
CA LYS A 47 8.66 -3.27 -3.55
C LYS A 47 7.64 -2.50 -2.72
N TYR A 48 7.03 -1.48 -3.31
CA TYR A 48 6.08 -0.61 -2.61
C TYR A 48 4.84 -0.32 -3.44
N ILE A 49 3.67 -0.43 -2.83
CA ILE A 49 2.39 -0.13 -3.45
C ILE A 49 1.71 0.96 -2.63
N PHE A 50 1.53 2.13 -3.22
CA PHE A 50 0.75 3.21 -2.62
C PHE A 50 -0.73 2.96 -2.88
N VAL A 51 -1.51 2.96 -1.81
CA VAL A 51 -2.97 2.84 -1.84
C VAL A 51 -3.56 4.08 -1.17
N PRO A 52 -3.75 5.18 -1.92
CA PRO A 52 -4.53 6.31 -1.43
C PRO A 52 -5.98 5.87 -1.22
N ILE A 53 -6.55 6.19 -0.07
CA ILE A 53 -7.92 5.80 0.30
C ILE A 53 -8.70 7.09 0.55
N CYS A 54 -9.68 7.37 -0.32
CA CYS A 54 -10.62 8.46 -0.12
C CYS A 54 -11.98 7.89 0.34
N LEU A 55 -12.29 8.03 1.62
CA LEU A 55 -13.54 7.57 2.21
C LEU A 55 -14.24 8.72 2.93
N ARG A 56 -15.52 8.96 2.59
CA ARG A 56 -16.37 9.98 3.22
C ARG A 56 -15.72 11.37 3.29
N GLY A 57 -14.94 11.75 2.26
CA GLY A 57 -14.27 13.05 2.19
C GLY A 57 -12.96 13.14 2.98
N HIS A 58 -12.48 12.05 3.57
CA HIS A 58 -11.19 11.99 4.24
C HIS A 58 -10.21 11.11 3.45
N TRP A 59 -8.97 11.59 3.34
CA TRP A 59 -7.88 10.89 2.68
C TRP A 59 -6.97 10.24 3.70
N SER A 60 -6.69 8.96 3.51
CA SER A 60 -5.63 8.23 4.17
C SER A 60 -4.71 7.57 3.15
N LEU A 61 -3.51 7.16 3.59
CA LEU A 61 -2.54 6.48 2.74
C LEU A 61 -2.17 5.15 3.40
N LEU A 62 -2.39 4.06 2.68
CA LEU A 62 -1.83 2.76 2.99
C LEU A 62 -0.63 2.51 2.06
N ILE A 63 0.46 2.01 2.62
CA ILE A 63 1.64 1.60 1.85
C ILE A 63 1.83 0.10 2.11
N LEU A 64 1.71 -0.71 1.06
CA LEU A 64 2.02 -2.13 1.14
C LEU A 64 3.48 -2.32 0.74
N CYS A 65 4.27 -2.88 1.66
CA CYS A 65 5.71 -3.08 1.50
C CYS A 65 5.99 -4.55 1.28
N HIS A 66 6.79 -4.86 0.25
CA HIS A 66 7.38 -6.18 0.00
C HIS A 66 6.40 -7.36 0.04
N LEU A 67 5.17 -7.21 -0.48
CA LEU A 67 4.17 -8.29 -0.49
C LEU A 67 4.68 -9.60 -1.12
N GLY A 68 5.65 -9.51 -2.04
CA GLY A 68 6.24 -10.68 -2.69
C GLY A 68 7.27 -11.43 -1.85
N GLU A 69 7.74 -10.85 -0.75
CA GLU A 69 8.82 -11.36 0.09
C GLU A 69 8.23 -11.84 1.42
N SER A 70 8.56 -13.05 1.83
CA SER A 70 8.13 -13.61 3.11
C SER A 70 9.15 -13.24 4.18
N GLU A 71 8.82 -12.35 5.10
CA GLU A 71 9.53 -12.23 6.37
C GLU A 71 8.62 -12.65 7.53
N GLU A 72 9.14 -13.56 8.34
CA GLU A 72 8.48 -14.07 9.53
C GLU A 72 8.76 -13.13 10.71
N ASN A 73 7.74 -12.95 11.55
CA ASN A 73 7.69 -12.31 12.87
C ASN A 73 7.06 -10.90 12.90
N SER A 74 5.76 -10.86 13.24
CA SER A 74 5.15 -9.63 13.77
C SER A 74 3.90 -9.90 14.63
N ILE A 75 3.58 -8.97 15.54
CA ILE A 75 2.60 -9.14 16.63
C ILE A 75 1.29 -8.34 16.37
N ASN A 76 1.19 -7.57 15.28
CA ASN A 76 0.04 -6.67 15.06
C ASN A 76 -0.72 -6.98 13.77
N PRO A 77 -1.83 -7.75 13.82
CA PRO A 77 -2.61 -8.07 12.64
C PRO A 77 -3.29 -6.82 12.05
N PRO A 78 -3.51 -6.76 10.72
CA PRO A 78 -4.19 -5.63 10.09
C PRO A 78 -5.65 -5.53 10.53
N VAL A 79 -6.23 -4.33 10.43
CA VAL A 79 -7.68 -4.14 10.57
C VAL A 79 -8.41 -5.04 9.57
N MET A 80 -9.49 -5.72 10.01
CA MET A 80 -10.23 -6.75 9.24
C MET A 80 -10.49 -6.39 7.76
N PHE A 81 -10.85 -5.14 7.45
CA PHE A 81 -11.12 -4.71 6.07
C PHE A 81 -9.85 -4.59 5.21
N LEU A 82 -8.76 -4.09 5.78
CA LEU A 82 -7.46 -4.01 5.10
C LEU A 82 -6.88 -5.41 4.92
N TYR A 83 -7.03 -6.24 5.94
CA TYR A 83 -6.69 -7.66 5.87
C TYR A 83 -7.39 -8.34 4.69
N ARG A 84 -8.72 -8.20 4.59
CA ARG A 84 -9.49 -8.82 3.51
C ARG A 84 -9.09 -8.30 2.13
N PHE A 85 -8.80 -7.00 2.03
CA PHE A 85 -8.32 -6.39 0.79
C PHE A 85 -6.99 -7.00 0.35
N VAL A 86 -6.01 -7.10 1.26
CA VAL A 86 -4.71 -7.72 0.97
C VAL A 86 -4.88 -9.21 0.64
N PHE A 87 -5.71 -9.95 1.40
CA PHE A 87 -5.98 -11.36 1.14
C PHE A 87 -6.54 -11.61 -0.27
N ASP A 88 -7.55 -10.85 -0.69
CA ASP A 88 -8.13 -11.01 -2.02
C ASP A 88 -7.11 -10.66 -3.15
N ILE A 89 -6.11 -9.80 -2.88
CA ILE A 89 -5.00 -9.53 -3.82
C ILE A 89 -4.11 -10.77 -4.00
N TYR A 90 -3.74 -11.46 -2.92
CA TYR A 90 -3.00 -12.73 -3.02
C TYR A 90 -3.78 -13.78 -3.81
N VAL A 91 -5.09 -13.91 -3.52
CA VAL A 91 -5.98 -14.87 -4.19
C VAL A 91 -6.11 -14.59 -5.70
N VAL A 92 -6.34 -13.34 -6.12
CA VAL A 92 -6.53 -13.02 -7.54
C VAL A 92 -5.25 -13.19 -8.37
N GLU A 93 -4.10 -13.01 -7.73
CA GLU A 93 -2.77 -13.25 -8.29
C GLU A 93 -2.40 -14.74 -8.30
N GLY A 94 -3.27 -15.60 -7.76
CA GLY A 94 -3.10 -17.05 -7.77
C GLY A 94 -1.99 -17.52 -6.84
N ARG A 95 -1.63 -16.71 -5.84
CA ARG A 95 -0.64 -17.10 -4.85
C ARG A 95 -1.30 -17.92 -3.73
N GLY A 96 -0.57 -18.91 -3.21
CA GLY A 96 -1.09 -19.95 -2.32
C GLY A 96 -0.87 -19.69 -0.84
N GLU A 97 -0.60 -18.45 -0.44
CA GLU A 97 -0.42 -18.06 0.95
C GLU A 97 -1.70 -18.34 1.72
N LYS A 98 -1.55 -19.01 2.87
CA LYS A 98 -2.68 -19.33 3.72
C LYS A 98 -3.15 -18.08 4.46
N GLU A 99 -4.40 -18.12 4.92
CA GLU A 99 -5.03 -17.05 5.70
C GLU A 99 -4.17 -16.62 6.90
N GLU A 100 -3.49 -17.59 7.54
CA GLU A 100 -2.59 -17.39 8.68
C GLU A 100 -1.28 -16.66 8.33
N GLY A 101 -0.77 -16.84 7.10
CA GLY A 101 0.43 -16.14 6.64
C GLY A 101 0.15 -14.68 6.30
N ILE A 102 -1.06 -14.36 5.89
CA ILE A 102 -1.48 -12.99 5.58
C ILE A 102 -1.88 -12.25 6.86
N SER A 103 -2.41 -12.96 7.86
CA SER A 103 -2.87 -12.35 9.11
C SER A 103 -1.73 -11.95 10.05
N SER A 104 -0.53 -12.50 9.82
CA SER A 104 0.70 -12.12 10.52
C SER A 104 1.40 -10.89 9.92
N ILE A 105 0.95 -10.37 8.77
CA ILE A 105 1.51 -9.17 8.14
C ILE A 105 1.31 -7.97 9.09
N PRO A 106 2.39 -7.30 9.54
CA PRO A 106 2.28 -6.17 10.47
C PRO A 106 1.57 -4.98 9.84
N LEU A 107 0.63 -4.39 10.59
CA LEU A 107 0.19 -3.03 10.34
C LEU A 107 1.01 -2.04 11.17
N LEU A 108 1.83 -1.23 10.48
CA LEU A 108 2.60 -0.16 11.10
C LEU A 108 1.90 1.19 10.90
N ILE A 109 1.80 1.98 11.98
CA ILE A 109 1.25 3.34 11.95
C ILE A 109 2.38 4.30 12.34
N PRO A 110 3.05 4.95 11.36
CA PRO A 110 4.17 5.84 11.66
C PRO A 110 3.68 7.13 12.32
N GLN A 111 4.54 7.70 13.16
CA GLN A 111 4.33 9.06 13.67
C GLN A 111 4.69 10.03 12.56
N VAL A 112 3.70 10.72 12.03
CA VAL A 112 3.86 11.69 10.93
C VAL A 112 3.21 13.02 11.30
N PRO A 113 3.64 14.15 10.70
CA PRO A 113 3.02 15.45 10.95
C PRO A 113 1.49 15.42 10.81
N GLN A 114 0.74 15.67 11.88
CA GLN A 114 -0.71 15.62 11.80
C GLN A 114 -1.27 16.93 11.25
N GLN A 115 -2.27 16.83 10.37
CA GLN A 115 -2.98 18.01 9.85
C GLN A 115 -3.74 18.75 10.97
N GLY A 116 -3.83 20.08 10.86
CA GLY A 116 -4.57 20.90 11.81
C GLY A 116 -6.07 21.05 11.51
N ASN A 117 -6.50 20.76 10.28
CA ASN A 117 -7.89 20.86 9.82
C ASN A 117 -8.29 19.67 8.93
N GLY A 118 -9.59 19.46 8.71
CA GLY A 118 -10.10 18.32 7.93
C GLY A 118 -9.92 18.41 6.41
N SER A 119 -9.55 19.57 5.88
CA SER A 119 -9.50 19.85 4.43
C SER A 119 -8.17 19.51 3.75
N GLU A 120 -7.09 19.39 4.51
CA GLU A 120 -5.73 19.23 3.96
C GLU A 120 -5.31 17.76 3.75
N CYS A 121 -6.15 16.80 4.13
CA CYS A 121 -5.77 15.37 4.16
C CYS A 121 -5.27 14.85 2.81
N GLY A 122 -5.83 15.34 1.69
CA GLY A 122 -5.35 14.99 0.35
C GLY A 122 -3.92 15.48 0.09
N PHE A 123 -3.56 16.68 0.54
CA PHE A 123 -2.20 17.22 0.42
C PHE A 123 -1.21 16.42 1.28
N PHE A 124 -1.59 16.06 2.50
CA PHE A 124 -0.76 15.23 3.36
C PHE A 124 -0.52 13.84 2.74
N ALA A 125 -1.55 13.19 2.18
CA ALA A 125 -1.39 11.92 1.48
C ALA A 125 -0.39 12.02 0.31
N LEU A 126 -0.49 13.05 -0.53
CA LEU A 126 0.45 13.28 -1.62
C LEU A 126 1.86 13.59 -1.12
N TYR A 127 1.97 14.41 -0.08
CA TYR A 127 3.24 14.76 0.54
C TYR A 127 3.95 13.53 1.12
N TYR A 128 3.21 12.61 1.75
CA TYR A 128 3.76 11.37 2.26
C TYR A 128 4.22 10.42 1.17
N ILE A 129 3.48 10.31 0.06
CA ILE A 129 3.96 9.56 -1.11
C ILE A 129 5.28 10.17 -1.60
N TYR A 130 5.33 11.49 -1.74
CA TYR A 130 6.54 12.19 -2.17
C TYR A 130 7.73 11.90 -1.24
N LEU A 131 7.55 12.11 0.07
CA LEU A 131 8.60 11.84 1.07
C LEU A 131 9.06 10.38 1.02
N PHE A 132 8.11 9.43 1.01
CA PHE A 132 8.44 8.01 0.99
C PHE A 132 9.23 7.63 -0.28
N ILE A 133 8.86 8.17 -1.45
CA ILE A 133 9.62 7.94 -2.68
C ILE A 133 11.07 8.46 -2.57
N GLN A 134 11.29 9.57 -1.86
CA GLN A 134 12.65 10.12 -1.69
C GLN A 134 13.50 9.34 -0.68
N THR A 135 12.88 8.68 0.30
CA THR A 135 13.59 8.09 1.45
C THR A 135 13.50 6.57 1.53
N ALA A 136 12.63 5.94 0.75
CA ALA A 136 12.39 4.51 0.81
C ALA A 136 13.69 3.72 0.65
N PRO A 137 14.00 2.81 1.57
CA PRO A 137 15.23 2.06 1.51
C PRO A 137 15.18 1.08 0.33
N HIS A 138 16.35 0.76 -0.24
CA HIS A 138 16.41 -0.24 -1.30
C HIS A 138 16.11 -1.67 -0.78
N SER A 139 16.32 -1.90 0.53
CA SER A 139 16.02 -3.11 1.31
C SER A 139 15.26 -2.71 2.58
N PHE A 140 14.06 -3.27 2.80
CA PHE A 140 13.29 -3.01 4.03
C PHE A 140 13.96 -3.67 5.23
N CYS A 141 14.04 -2.95 6.34
CA CYS A 141 14.56 -3.44 7.60
C CYS A 141 13.69 -2.88 8.71
N LEU A 142 13.19 -3.75 9.59
CA LEU A 142 12.40 -3.34 10.76
C LEU A 142 13.28 -2.74 11.87
N ASP A 143 14.60 -2.99 11.83
CA ASP A 143 15.55 -2.41 12.77
C ASP A 143 15.70 -0.90 12.52
N GLY A 144 15.32 -0.08 13.50
CA GLY A 144 15.42 1.38 13.43
C GLY A 144 14.16 2.13 12.99
N TYR A 145 13.02 1.45 12.84
CA TYR A 145 11.71 2.11 12.74
C TYR A 145 11.43 2.92 14.04
N PRO A 146 10.88 4.15 14.00
CA PRO A 146 10.37 4.91 12.86
C PRO A 146 11.37 6.01 12.47
N TYR A 147 11.79 6.09 11.21
CA TYR A 147 12.49 7.30 10.76
C TYR A 147 11.58 8.52 10.81
#